data_AF-A0A934DKB2-F1
#
_entry.id   AF-A0A934DKB2-F1
#
_cell.length_a   1.000
_cell.length_b   1.000
_cell.length_c   1.000
_cell.angle_alpha   90.00
_cell.angle_beta   90.00
_cell.angle_gamma   90.00
#
_symmetry.space_group_name_H-M   'P 1'
#
loop_
_entity.id
_entity.type
_entity.pdbx_description
1 polymer ?
#
loop_
_entity_poly.entity_id
_entity_poly.type
_entity_poly.pdbx_seq_one_letter_code
_entity_poly.pdbx_strand_id
1 'polypeptide(L)'
;KDSELVSDVIKTAVTGFIKGSQPVIQEWNASEETALVILRVGVNGPKSFASVMYEKILSEPRIKKELDKPAYTHPADAPAAAPSVTVYDGLVIDATDYSFRPALINRIFNSKGEVLYDPAKISQKVLVEQGCGEYTNSVDKARAALRKRGVKNPLLVKASGTVSPSDLQVADETAAQIFTANQANGFMADARVAFVLK
;
A
#
# COMPACT_ATOMS: atom_id res chain seq x y z
N LYS A 1 14.30 -1.51 -5.81
CA LYS A 1 15.09 -0.91 -6.92
C LYS A 1 14.13 -0.15 -7.81
N ASP A 2 14.60 0.84 -8.55
CA ASP A 2 13.76 1.52 -9.54
C ASP A 2 13.35 0.53 -10.64
N SER A 3 12.05 0.28 -10.77
CA SER A 3 11.49 -0.68 -11.72
C SER A 3 11.67 -0.25 -13.16
N GLU A 4 11.74 1.05 -13.45
CA GLU A 4 11.94 1.57 -14.79
C GLU A 4 13.36 1.29 -15.31
N LEU A 5 14.35 1.28 -14.42
CA LEU A 5 15.75 1.01 -14.78
C LEU A 5 16.03 -0.47 -15.06
N VAL A 6 15.15 -1.38 -14.64
CA VAL A 6 15.41 -2.83 -14.66
C VAL A 6 14.37 -3.64 -15.43
N SER A 7 13.30 -3.02 -15.93
CA SER A 7 12.26 -3.65 -16.76
C SER A 7 11.84 -2.74 -17.91
N ASP A 8 12.16 -3.16 -19.14
CA ASP A 8 11.73 -2.47 -20.37
C ASP A 8 10.20 -2.48 -20.53
N VAL A 9 9.53 -3.51 -19.99
CA VAL A 9 8.06 -3.59 -19.98
C VAL A 9 7.48 -2.44 -19.16
N ILE A 10 8.04 -2.20 -17.97
CA ILE A 10 7.59 -1.12 -17.09
C ILE A 10 7.94 0.25 -17.69
N LYS A 11 9.17 0.41 -18.18
CA LYS A 11 9.60 1.64 -18.86
C LYS A 11 8.70 2.01 -20.04
N THR A 12 8.37 1.02 -20.86
CA THR A 12 7.48 1.21 -22.02
C THR A 12 6.06 1.59 -21.56
N ALA A 13 5.55 0.95 -20.50
CA ALA A 13 4.23 1.27 -19.95
C ALA A 13 4.17 2.70 -19.40
N VAL A 14 5.18 3.13 -18.62
CA VAL A 14 5.27 4.51 -18.10
C VAL A 14 5.34 5.51 -19.26
N THR A 15 6.24 5.29 -20.22
CA THR A 15 6.40 6.17 -21.39
C THR A 15 5.11 6.28 -22.20
N GLY A 16 4.44 5.16 -22.46
CA GLY A 16 3.18 5.11 -23.18
C GLY A 16 2.07 5.86 -22.44
N PHE A 17 1.99 5.68 -21.11
CA PHE A 17 1.00 6.35 -20.29
C PHE A 17 1.17 7.87 -20.31
N ILE A 18 2.40 8.36 -20.10
CA ILE A 18 2.70 9.81 -20.09
C ILE A 18 2.45 10.43 -21.47
N LYS A 19 2.87 9.78 -22.56
CA LYS A 19 2.60 10.27 -23.92
C LYS A 19 1.10 10.32 -24.25
N GLY A 20 0.30 9.45 -23.66
CA GLY A 20 -1.15 9.46 -23.81
C GLY A 20 -1.86 10.51 -22.94
N SER A 21 -1.18 11.08 -21.94
CA SER A 21 -1.78 12.06 -21.04
C SER A 21 -2.05 13.38 -21.76
N GLN A 22 -3.23 13.94 -21.49
CA GLN A 22 -3.66 15.19 -22.12
C GLN A 22 -3.35 16.38 -21.20
N PRO A 23 -2.83 17.48 -21.75
CA PRO A 23 -2.70 18.73 -21.00
C PRO A 23 -4.08 19.26 -20.62
N VAL A 24 -4.20 19.69 -19.37
CA VAL A 24 -5.40 20.34 -18.84
C VAL A 24 -5.25 21.86 -18.82
N ILE A 25 -4.01 22.36 -18.82
CA ILE A 25 -3.68 23.79 -18.96
C ILE A 25 -2.53 23.90 -19.96
N GLN A 26 -2.64 24.89 -20.86
CA GLN A 26 -1.61 25.32 -21.78
C GLN A 26 -1.66 26.84 -21.87
N GLU A 27 -0.61 27.50 -21.39
CA GLU A 27 -0.51 28.96 -21.37
C GLU A 27 0.83 29.40 -21.94
N TRP A 28 0.84 30.53 -22.64
CA TRP A 28 2.03 31.19 -23.15
C TRP A 28 2.13 32.60 -22.57
N ASN A 29 3.24 32.90 -21.92
CA ASN A 29 3.58 34.24 -21.46
C ASN A 29 4.57 34.85 -22.45
N ALA A 30 4.08 35.73 -23.33
CA ALA A 30 4.90 36.37 -24.35
C ALA A 30 5.93 37.35 -23.77
N SER A 31 5.65 37.99 -22.61
CA SER A 31 6.58 38.92 -21.97
C SER A 31 7.74 38.23 -21.26
N GLU A 32 7.53 37.01 -20.76
CA GLU A 32 8.56 36.19 -20.11
C GLU A 32 9.16 35.15 -21.06
N GLU A 33 8.62 35.02 -22.28
CA GLU A 33 8.96 33.96 -23.24
C GLU A 33 8.85 32.54 -22.66
N THR A 34 7.86 32.31 -21.79
CA THR A 34 7.65 31.02 -21.11
C THR A 34 6.31 30.37 -21.49
N ALA A 35 6.32 29.04 -21.57
CA ALA A 35 5.11 28.23 -21.71
C ALA A 35 4.86 27.41 -20.44
N LEU A 36 3.62 27.37 -19.96
CA LEU A 36 3.18 26.50 -18.87
C LEU A 36 2.25 25.42 -19.43
N VAL A 37 2.63 24.16 -19.22
CA VAL A 37 1.79 23.00 -19.54
C VAL A 37 1.56 22.18 -18.29
N ILE A 38 0.31 21.99 -17.90
CA ILE A 38 -0.06 21.14 -16.77
C ILE A 38 -0.75 19.88 -17.30
N LEU A 39 -0.19 18.73 -16.96
CA LEU A 39 -0.77 17.42 -17.24
C LEU A 39 -1.51 16.90 -16.01
N ARG A 40 -2.69 16.30 -16.21
CA ARG A 40 -3.40 15.59 -15.14
C ARG A 40 -3.31 14.09 -15.38
N VAL A 41 -2.73 13.38 -14.41
CA VAL A 41 -2.62 11.92 -14.43
C VAL A 41 -3.52 11.33 -13.35
N GLY A 42 -4.48 10.50 -13.75
CA GLY A 42 -5.30 9.73 -12.83
C GLY A 42 -4.49 8.58 -12.23
N VAL A 43 -4.34 8.56 -10.90
CA VAL A 43 -3.58 7.51 -10.20
C VAL A 43 -4.41 6.25 -10.00
N ASN A 44 -5.66 6.36 -9.53
CA ASN A 44 -6.55 5.23 -9.26
C ASN A 44 -7.73 5.14 -10.23
N GLY A 45 -8.40 3.99 -10.26
CA GLY A 45 -9.57 3.72 -11.11
C GLY A 45 -9.25 3.01 -12.43
N PRO A 46 -10.26 2.65 -13.22
CA PRO A 46 -10.05 1.97 -14.50
C PRO A 46 -9.20 2.82 -15.46
N LYS A 47 -8.26 2.20 -16.17
CA LYS A 47 -7.32 2.87 -17.11
C LYS A 47 -6.43 3.94 -16.46
N SER A 48 -6.36 3.99 -15.14
CA SER A 48 -5.45 4.85 -14.39
C SER A 48 -4.01 4.35 -14.46
N PHE A 49 -3.08 5.19 -14.01
CA PHE A 49 -1.68 4.83 -13.88
C PHE A 49 -1.50 3.59 -13.01
N ALA A 50 -2.13 3.53 -11.83
CA ALA A 50 -2.02 2.36 -10.95
C ALA A 50 -2.56 1.10 -11.62
N SER A 51 -3.65 1.18 -12.39
CA SER A 51 -4.20 -0.01 -13.08
C SER A 51 -3.22 -0.64 -14.06
N VAL A 52 -2.55 0.19 -14.87
CA VAL A 52 -1.51 -0.25 -15.82
C VAL A 52 -0.31 -0.78 -15.05
N MET A 53 0.12 -0.08 -14.01
CA MET A 53 1.29 -0.47 -13.25
C MET A 53 1.07 -1.76 -12.47
N TYR A 54 -0.08 -1.98 -11.84
CA TYR A 54 -0.39 -3.24 -11.17
C TYR A 54 -0.33 -4.42 -12.14
N GLU A 55 -0.90 -4.28 -13.35
CA GLU A 55 -0.81 -5.33 -14.36
C GLU A 55 0.65 -5.66 -14.71
N LYS A 56 1.49 -4.64 -14.96
CA LYS A 56 2.88 -4.86 -15.38
C LYS A 56 3.77 -5.32 -14.23
N ILE A 57 3.68 -4.71 -13.06
CA ILE A 57 4.46 -5.05 -11.86
C ILE A 57 4.15 -6.49 -11.43
N LEU A 58 2.87 -6.85 -11.37
CA LEU A 58 2.45 -8.17 -10.89
C LEU A 58 2.61 -9.27 -11.95
N SER A 59 2.92 -8.94 -13.20
CA SER A 59 3.24 -9.93 -14.25
C SER A 59 4.74 -10.05 -14.53
N GLU A 60 5.54 -9.04 -14.21
CA GLU A 60 6.99 -9.00 -14.41
C GLU A 60 7.73 -10.07 -13.57
N PRO A 61 8.37 -11.09 -14.19
CA PRO A 61 9.01 -12.19 -13.48
C PRO A 61 10.07 -11.75 -12.46
N ARG A 62 10.87 -10.72 -12.78
CA ARG A 62 11.90 -10.23 -11.87
C ARG A 62 11.29 -9.68 -10.58
N ILE A 63 10.20 -8.94 -10.70
CA ILE A 63 9.50 -8.36 -9.56
C ILE A 63 8.77 -9.45 -8.77
N LYS A 64 8.11 -10.40 -9.44
CA LYS A 64 7.49 -11.56 -8.74
C LYS A 64 8.48 -12.26 -7.82
N LYS A 65 9.71 -12.48 -8.30
CA LYS A 65 10.77 -13.10 -7.49
C LYS A 65 11.19 -12.23 -6.30
N GLU A 66 11.19 -10.91 -6.43
CA GLU A 66 11.51 -10.00 -5.30
C GLU A 66 10.37 -9.89 -4.27
N LEU A 67 9.13 -10.07 -4.73
CA LEU A 67 7.93 -10.12 -3.88
C LEU A 67 7.80 -11.45 -3.13
N ASP A 68 8.43 -12.51 -3.62
CA ASP A 68 8.44 -13.81 -2.94
C ASP A 68 9.23 -13.71 -1.63
N LYS A 69 8.46 -13.61 -0.55
CA LYS A 69 8.93 -13.50 0.83
C LYS A 69 8.10 -14.46 1.68
N PRO A 70 8.71 -15.08 2.70
CA PRO A 70 7.98 -15.98 3.58
C PRO A 70 6.79 -15.23 4.19
N ALA A 71 5.61 -15.81 4.10
CA ALA A 71 4.44 -15.28 4.79
C ALA A 71 4.61 -15.51 6.30
N TYR A 72 4.18 -14.55 7.10
CA TYR A 72 4.15 -14.71 8.54
C TYR A 72 3.24 -15.88 8.93
N THR A 73 3.74 -16.72 9.82
CA THR A 73 2.97 -17.77 10.44
C THR A 73 3.01 -17.57 11.95
N HIS A 74 1.86 -17.72 12.61
CA HIS A 74 1.82 -17.66 14.06
C HIS A 74 2.58 -18.88 14.63
N PRO A 75 3.55 -18.70 15.55
CA PRO A 75 4.27 -19.82 16.14
C PRO A 75 3.32 -20.83 16.77
N ALA A 76 3.56 -22.13 16.55
CA ALA A 76 2.73 -23.21 17.07
C ALA A 76 2.79 -23.31 18.61
N ASP A 77 3.94 -22.94 19.20
CA ASP A 77 4.19 -23.00 20.65
C ASP A 77 3.80 -21.70 21.37
N ALA A 78 3.29 -20.70 20.65
CA ALA A 78 2.80 -19.49 21.29
C ALA A 78 1.52 -19.82 22.09
N PRO A 79 1.37 -19.31 23.33
CA PRO A 79 0.18 -19.54 24.13
C PRO A 79 -1.06 -19.19 23.31
N ALA A 80 -2.04 -20.10 23.28
CA ALA A 80 -3.31 -19.83 22.64
C ALA A 80 -3.86 -18.52 23.22
N ALA A 81 -3.94 -17.48 22.39
CA ALA A 81 -4.48 -16.20 22.81
C ALA A 81 -5.87 -16.46 23.39
N ALA A 82 -6.10 -15.99 24.62
CA ALA A 82 -7.44 -16.05 25.21
C ALA A 82 -8.43 -15.47 24.19
N PRO A 83 -9.61 -16.09 23.99
CA PRO A 83 -10.55 -15.63 22.98
C PRO A 83 -10.87 -14.15 23.21
N SER A 84 -10.28 -13.29 22.39
CA SER A 84 -10.56 -11.86 22.44
C SER A 84 -11.92 -11.67 21.80
N VAL A 85 -12.89 -11.21 22.57
CA VAL A 85 -14.25 -10.88 22.08
C VAL A 85 -14.20 -9.74 21.05
N THR A 86 -13.10 -8.98 21.02
CA THR A 86 -12.91 -7.85 20.10
C THR A 86 -12.61 -8.36 18.69
N VAL A 87 -13.57 -8.19 17.79
CA VAL A 87 -13.41 -8.40 16.35
C VAL A 87 -12.94 -7.09 15.71
N TYR A 88 -11.84 -7.14 14.97
CA TYR A 88 -11.28 -5.98 14.26
C TYR A 88 -11.46 -6.11 12.77
N ASP A 89 -12.07 -5.13 12.09
CA ASP A 89 -12.44 -5.17 10.66
C ASP A 89 -11.62 -4.26 9.75
N GLY A 90 -10.46 -3.84 10.25
CA GLY A 90 -9.44 -3.10 9.52
C GLY A 90 -8.18 -2.94 10.37
N LEU A 91 -7.17 -2.32 9.78
CA LEU A 91 -5.90 -2.01 10.43
C LEU A 91 -5.56 -0.53 10.27
N VAL A 92 -5.19 0.14 11.36
CA VAL A 92 -4.49 1.41 11.34
C VAL A 92 -3.08 1.16 11.89
N ILE A 93 -2.06 1.47 11.10
CA ILE A 93 -0.67 1.41 11.53
C ILE A 93 -0.10 2.82 11.62
N ASP A 94 0.32 3.17 12.83
CA ASP A 94 1.00 4.42 13.10
C ASP A 94 2.51 4.30 12.79
N ALA A 95 2.94 4.99 11.73
CA ALA A 95 4.32 5.07 11.30
C ALA A 95 4.87 6.50 11.41
N THR A 96 4.25 7.39 12.20
CA THR A 96 4.70 8.79 12.32
C THR A 96 6.08 8.96 12.90
N ASP A 97 6.69 7.93 13.48
CA ASP A 97 8.07 8.00 13.98
C ASP A 97 9.11 7.80 12.88
N TYR A 98 8.69 7.33 11.69
CA TYR A 98 9.57 6.93 10.61
C TYR A 98 9.33 7.75 9.33
N SER A 99 10.33 7.76 8.44
CA SER A 99 10.25 8.39 7.12
C SER A 99 9.57 7.50 6.09
N PHE A 100 8.43 6.92 6.46
CA PHE A 100 7.62 6.05 5.61
C PHE A 100 6.97 6.85 4.48
N ARG A 101 6.96 6.29 3.27
CA ARG A 101 6.48 6.93 2.04
C ARG A 101 5.36 6.11 1.40
N PRO A 102 4.25 6.74 0.99
CA PRO A 102 3.22 6.07 0.21
C PRO A 102 3.79 5.42 -1.05
N ALA A 103 3.25 4.25 -1.41
CA ALA A 103 3.61 3.52 -2.62
C ALA A 103 2.39 2.78 -3.19
N LEU A 104 2.50 2.35 -4.46
CA LEU A 104 1.49 1.49 -5.08
C LEU A 104 1.46 0.09 -4.45
N ILE A 105 2.60 -0.40 -3.97
CA ILE A 105 2.75 -1.65 -3.20
C ILE A 105 3.58 -1.34 -1.97
N ASN A 106 3.04 -1.63 -0.80
CA ASN A 106 3.66 -1.42 0.50
C ASN A 106 3.32 -2.61 1.40
N ARG A 107 4.32 -3.18 2.05
CA ARG A 107 4.17 -4.40 2.84
C ARG A 107 4.39 -4.12 4.31
N ILE A 108 3.91 -5.04 5.14
CA ILE A 108 4.15 -5.06 6.58
C ILE A 108 4.88 -6.35 6.92
N PHE A 109 6.01 -6.22 7.61
CA PHE A 109 6.88 -7.31 8.02
C PHE A 109 6.98 -7.41 9.54
N ASN A 110 7.26 -8.60 10.05
CA ASN A 110 7.73 -8.76 11.42
C ASN A 110 9.25 -8.53 11.56
N SER A 111 9.79 -8.75 12.75
CA SER A 111 11.23 -8.60 13.04
C SER A 111 12.11 -9.58 12.25
N LYS A 112 11.54 -10.71 11.81
CA LYS A 112 12.23 -11.79 11.09
C LYS A 112 12.17 -11.66 9.57
N GLY A 113 11.50 -10.64 9.05
CA GLY A 113 11.34 -10.41 7.61
C GLY A 113 10.24 -11.26 6.97
N GLU A 114 9.33 -11.81 7.77
CA GLU A 114 8.12 -12.50 7.30
C GLU A 114 7.00 -11.49 7.04
N VAL A 115 6.24 -11.71 5.97
CA VAL A 115 5.23 -10.76 5.49
C VAL A 115 3.87 -11.02 6.14
N LEU A 116 3.33 -10.00 6.80
CA LEU A 116 1.96 -9.99 7.32
C LEU A 116 0.94 -9.48 6.30
N TYR A 117 1.31 -8.43 5.57
CA TYR A 117 0.44 -7.77 4.60
C TYR A 117 1.18 -7.62 3.27
N ASP A 118 0.59 -8.16 2.21
CA ASP A 118 1.13 -8.12 0.86
C ASP A 118 0.05 -7.71 -0.15
N PRO A 119 -0.01 -6.42 -0.53
CA PRO A 119 -0.93 -5.96 -1.56
C PRO A 119 -0.80 -6.71 -2.89
N ALA A 120 0.37 -7.27 -3.22
CA ALA A 120 0.55 -8.02 -4.46
C ALA A 120 -0.30 -9.31 -4.53
N LYS A 121 -0.82 -9.78 -3.39
CA LYS A 121 -1.71 -10.95 -3.28
C LYS A 121 -3.20 -10.57 -3.25
N ILE A 122 -3.52 -9.27 -3.23
CA ILE A 122 -4.89 -8.76 -3.27
C ILE A 122 -5.39 -8.76 -4.71
N SER A 123 -6.70 -8.93 -4.90
CA SER A 123 -7.29 -8.86 -6.24
C SER A 123 -6.99 -7.51 -6.91
N GLN A 124 -6.62 -7.55 -8.20
CA GLN A 124 -6.31 -6.33 -8.95
C GLN A 124 -7.49 -5.36 -9.00
N LYS A 125 -8.74 -5.87 -8.96
CA LYS A 125 -9.94 -5.04 -8.85
C LYS A 125 -9.90 -4.16 -7.60
N VAL A 126 -9.65 -4.76 -6.43
CA VAL A 126 -9.55 -4.02 -5.16
C VAL A 126 -8.40 -3.02 -5.22
N LEU A 127 -7.23 -3.42 -5.70
CA LEU A 127 -6.08 -2.51 -5.82
C LEU A 127 -6.36 -1.32 -6.75
N VAL A 128 -7.04 -1.54 -7.87
CA VAL A 128 -7.38 -0.47 -8.82
C VAL A 128 -8.40 0.50 -8.25
N GLU A 129 -9.40 0.00 -7.52
CA GLU A 129 -10.48 0.80 -6.94
C GLU A 129 -10.04 1.53 -5.66
N GLN A 130 -9.31 0.84 -4.79
CA GLN A 130 -9.05 1.26 -3.41
C GLN A 130 -7.57 1.49 -3.10
N GLY A 131 -6.66 1.08 -3.98
CA GLY A 131 -5.22 1.01 -3.68
C GLY A 131 -4.89 -0.07 -2.65
N CYS A 132 -3.64 -0.03 -2.19
CA CYS A 132 -3.08 -0.91 -1.14
C CYS A 132 -3.38 -0.44 0.30
N GLY A 133 -4.20 0.61 0.46
CA GLY A 133 -4.55 1.18 1.75
C GLY A 133 -4.72 2.69 1.69
N GLU A 134 -5.19 3.25 2.79
CA GLU A 134 -5.33 4.69 2.98
C GLU A 134 -4.04 5.28 3.54
N TYR A 135 -3.69 6.49 3.11
CA TYR A 135 -2.55 7.23 3.63
C TYR A 135 -3.03 8.53 4.26
N THR A 136 -2.73 8.74 5.53
CA THR A 136 -3.23 9.90 6.29
C THR A 136 -2.17 10.42 7.25
N ASN A 137 -2.37 11.62 7.80
CA ASN A 137 -1.43 12.23 8.75
C ASN A 137 -1.93 12.27 10.20
N SER A 138 -2.97 11.49 10.53
CA SER A 138 -3.39 11.27 11.92
C SER A 138 -4.24 10.00 12.02
N VAL A 139 -4.24 9.39 13.20
CA VAL A 139 -5.07 8.21 13.50
C VAL A 139 -6.56 8.48 13.28
N ASP A 140 -7.06 9.67 13.63
CA ASP A 140 -8.48 10.00 13.46
C ASP A 140 -8.88 10.07 11.98
N LYS A 141 -8.02 10.65 11.14
CA LYS A 141 -8.23 10.66 9.69
C LYS A 141 -8.15 9.25 9.11
N ALA A 142 -7.21 8.42 9.57
CA ALA A 142 -7.13 7.01 9.16
C ALA A 142 -8.45 6.27 9.48
N ARG A 143 -8.96 6.40 10.70
CA ARG A 143 -10.25 5.82 11.10
C ARG A 143 -11.40 6.36 10.25
N ALA A 144 -11.44 7.66 9.99
CA ALA A 144 -12.47 8.27 9.15
C ALA A 144 -12.41 7.77 7.70
N ALA A 145 -11.22 7.60 7.13
CA ALA A 145 -11.03 7.06 5.79
C ALA A 145 -11.51 5.60 5.71
N LEU A 146 -11.10 4.76 6.67
CA LEU A 146 -11.55 3.37 6.74
C LEU A 146 -13.06 3.23 6.97
N ARG A 147 -13.69 4.14 7.74
CA ARG A 147 -15.16 4.17 7.90
C ARG A 147 -15.90 4.34 6.58
N LYS A 148 -15.36 5.11 5.63
CA LYS A 148 -15.93 5.24 4.28
C LYS A 148 -15.90 3.91 3.50
N ARG A 149 -15.00 2.99 3.89
CA ARG A 149 -14.90 1.62 3.37
C ARG A 149 -15.68 0.59 4.22
N GLY A 150 -16.54 1.05 5.14
CA GLY A 150 -17.38 0.19 5.97
C GLY A 150 -16.69 -0.41 7.21
N VAL A 151 -15.45 0.00 7.51
CA VAL A 151 -14.72 -0.42 8.72
C VAL A 151 -15.29 0.27 9.96
N LYS A 152 -15.62 -0.50 10.99
CA LYS A 152 -16.23 -0.01 12.24
C LYS A 152 -15.21 0.03 13.38
N ASN A 153 -14.37 -0.98 13.48
CA ASN A 153 -13.44 -1.20 14.57
C ASN A 153 -12.07 -1.65 14.05
N PRO A 154 -11.23 -0.72 13.53
CA PRO A 154 -9.90 -1.10 13.10
C PRO A 154 -8.96 -1.31 14.29
N LEU A 155 -8.13 -2.34 14.22
CA LEU A 155 -7.00 -2.56 15.11
C LEU A 155 -6.01 -1.41 14.92
N LEU A 156 -5.64 -0.71 16.01
CA LEU A 156 -4.60 0.32 15.98
C LEU A 156 -3.30 -0.27 16.52
N VAL A 157 -2.23 -0.19 15.73
CA VAL A 157 -0.89 -0.64 16.09
C VAL A 157 0.13 0.45 15.76
N LYS A 158 1.34 0.30 16.30
CA LYS A 158 2.48 1.15 15.99
C LYS A 158 3.53 0.36 15.21
N ALA A 159 4.12 0.99 14.20
CA ALA A 159 5.29 0.45 13.52
C ALA A 159 6.49 0.42 14.49
N SER A 160 7.38 -0.56 14.32
CA SER A 160 8.67 -0.63 15.00
C SER A 160 9.83 -0.18 14.11
N GLY A 161 9.58 0.05 12.82
CA GLY A 161 10.59 0.46 11.87
C GLY A 161 10.09 0.48 10.44
N THR A 162 11.04 0.72 9.54
CA THR A 162 10.87 0.58 8.09
C THR A 162 11.87 -0.45 7.55
N VAL A 163 11.40 -1.41 6.76
CA VAL A 163 12.27 -2.36 6.04
C VAL A 163 12.81 -1.71 4.77
N SER A 164 11.99 -0.88 4.13
CA SER A 164 12.34 -0.03 3.00
C SER A 164 11.58 1.30 3.15
N PRO A 165 11.84 2.33 2.32
CA PRO A 165 11.09 3.58 2.40
C PRO A 165 9.56 3.45 2.35
N SER A 166 9.05 2.34 1.82
CA SER A 166 7.62 2.07 1.66
C SER A 166 7.17 0.73 2.25
N ASP A 167 8.02 0.07 3.04
CA ASP A 167 7.65 -1.16 3.75
C ASP A 167 7.86 -0.96 5.25
N LEU A 168 6.86 -1.33 6.04
CA LEU A 168 6.90 -1.20 7.50
C LEU A 168 7.35 -2.49 8.18
N GLN A 169 7.96 -2.31 9.34
CA GLN A 169 8.23 -3.38 10.28
C GLN A 169 7.38 -3.19 11.53
N VAL A 170 6.93 -4.29 12.13
CA VAL A 170 6.29 -4.34 13.45
C VAL A 170 7.01 -5.31 14.37
N ALA A 171 6.89 -5.11 15.68
CA ALA A 171 7.37 -6.05 16.69
C ALA A 171 6.62 -7.39 16.60
N ASP A 172 7.22 -8.47 17.11
CA ASP A 172 6.68 -9.82 16.95
C ASP A 172 5.33 -10.00 17.68
N GLU A 173 5.13 -9.34 18.82
CA GLU A 173 3.84 -9.35 19.54
C GLU A 173 2.75 -8.63 18.74
N THR A 174 3.12 -7.54 18.08
CA THR A 174 2.22 -6.78 17.19
C THR A 174 1.90 -7.59 15.94
N ALA A 175 2.88 -8.32 15.39
CA ALA A 175 2.68 -9.22 14.27
C ALA A 175 1.63 -10.30 14.60
N ALA A 176 1.72 -10.92 15.78
CA ALA A 176 0.73 -11.89 16.24
C ALA A 176 -0.68 -11.29 16.36
N GLN A 177 -0.80 -10.08 16.92
CA GLN A 177 -2.08 -9.36 17.03
C GLN A 177 -2.72 -9.08 15.66
N ILE A 178 -1.92 -8.56 14.72
CA ILE A 178 -2.37 -8.28 13.35
C ILE A 178 -2.82 -9.57 12.66
N PHE A 179 -2.03 -10.64 12.76
CA PHE A 179 -2.34 -11.92 12.15
C PHE A 179 -3.65 -12.50 12.69
N THR A 180 -3.82 -12.56 14.01
CA THR A 180 -5.05 -13.07 14.64
C THR A 180 -6.26 -12.22 14.28
N ALA A 181 -6.12 -10.89 14.27
CA ALA A 181 -7.20 -9.97 13.87
C ALA A 181 -7.64 -10.21 12.42
N ASN A 182 -6.68 -10.36 11.49
CA ASN A 182 -6.99 -10.62 10.09
C ASN A 182 -7.53 -12.04 9.85
N GLN A 183 -7.09 -13.05 10.61
CA GLN A 183 -7.63 -14.41 10.50
C GLN A 183 -9.12 -14.49 10.87
N ALA A 184 -9.59 -13.62 11.76
CA ALA A 184 -10.99 -13.61 12.19
C ALA A 184 -11.96 -13.13 11.10
N ASN A 185 -11.54 -12.30 10.15
CA ASN A 185 -12.46 -11.72 9.15
C ASN A 185 -11.88 -11.35 7.76
N GLY A 186 -10.58 -11.56 7.55
CA GLY A 186 -9.91 -11.33 6.28
C GLY A 186 -9.85 -9.88 5.80
N PHE A 187 -9.93 -8.86 6.67
CA PHE A 187 -10.01 -7.46 6.25
C PHE A 187 -8.87 -6.99 5.32
N MET A 188 -7.69 -7.63 5.37
CA MET A 188 -6.56 -7.31 4.50
C MET A 188 -6.79 -7.67 3.03
N ALA A 189 -7.62 -8.68 2.74
CA ALA A 189 -7.96 -9.07 1.37
C ALA A 189 -8.73 -7.97 0.62
N ASP A 190 -9.40 -7.08 1.36
CA ASP A 190 -10.12 -5.92 0.86
C ASP A 190 -9.31 -4.61 0.99
N ALA A 191 -8.00 -4.70 1.28
CA ALA A 191 -7.12 -3.55 1.51
C ALA A 191 -7.68 -2.56 2.55
N ARG A 192 -8.34 -3.06 3.61
CA ARG A 192 -8.85 -2.24 4.73
C ARG A 192 -7.73 -1.93 5.72
N VAL A 193 -6.69 -1.28 5.22
CA VAL A 193 -5.49 -0.89 5.95
C VAL A 193 -5.28 0.61 5.76
N ALA A 194 -4.90 1.31 6.82
CA ALA A 194 -4.54 2.71 6.78
C ALA A 194 -3.19 2.94 7.45
N PHE A 195 -2.34 3.71 6.77
CA PHE A 195 -1.02 4.10 7.20
C PHE A 195 -1.07 5.54 7.68
N VAL A 196 -0.59 5.79 8.90
CA VAL A 196 -0.43 7.13 9.43
C VAL A 196 1.03 7.54 9.30
N LEU A 197 1.28 8.67 8.65
CA LEU A 197 2.60 9.20 8.36
C LEU A 197 2.71 10.66 8.80
N LYS A 198 3.93 11.19 8.86
CA LYS A 198 4.19 12.60 9.18
C LYS A 198 3.58 13.54 8.13
#